data_AF-A0A3D2U3X9-F1
#
_entry.id   AF-A0A3D2U3X9-F1
#
_cell.length_a   1.000
_cell.length_b   1.000
_cell.length_c   1.000
_cell.angle_alpha   90.00
_cell.angle_beta   90.00
_cell.angle_gamma   90.00
#
_symmetry.space_group_name_H-M   'P 1'
#
loop_
_entity.id
_entity.type
_entity.pdbx_description
1 polymer ?
#
loop_
_entity_poly.entity_id
_entity_poly.type
_entity_poly.pdbx_seq_one_letter_code
_entity_poly.pdbx_strand_id
1 'polypeptide(L)'
;MDGPPRRLLLLLALAATTSGCATPVRIERLEAELRDQQDQLATQARALESLQNERDALRHQRDELLRKANSIVRPEQADLLARVEQLAINPWLTGGRDTDRQPGDDELVVMIQPRDGDGEPVKLPGTLQIRLTDPAAPADSRQLGTWDFTSEDCRKRWLASMLSRGFLFKLPWQTPPTHKRLLLHARFDTTDGRRFDADALIQVAPPSDPPRGPVQTAKESSDGG
;
A
#
# COMPACT_ATOMS: atom_id res chain seq x y z
N MET A 1 -31.54 38.42 -95.98
CA MET A 1 -31.58 39.26 -94.76
C MET A 1 -32.75 38.73 -93.96
N ASP A 2 -32.61 38.04 -92.82
CA ASP A 2 -31.56 38.12 -91.80
C ASP A 2 -31.39 36.78 -91.07
N GLY A 3 -30.13 36.33 -90.95
CA GLY A 3 -29.77 35.17 -90.13
C GLY A 3 -29.77 35.54 -88.64
N PRO A 4 -29.98 34.56 -87.72
CA PRO A 4 -30.04 34.83 -86.29
C PRO A 4 -28.71 35.44 -85.78
N PRO A 5 -28.76 36.36 -84.79
CA PRO A 5 -27.59 37.11 -84.37
C PRO A 5 -26.55 36.20 -83.74
N ARG A 6 -25.42 36.05 -84.42
CA ARG A 6 -24.23 35.26 -84.06
C ARG A 6 -23.70 35.49 -82.62
N ARG A 7 -24.11 36.58 -81.96
CA ARG A 7 -23.82 36.90 -80.55
C ARG A 7 -24.62 36.05 -79.54
N LEU A 8 -25.85 35.66 -79.87
CA LEU A 8 -26.70 34.83 -78.98
C LEU A 8 -26.20 33.38 -78.93
N LEU A 9 -25.73 32.86 -80.07
CA LEU A 9 -25.09 31.54 -80.16
C LEU A 9 -23.76 31.47 -79.41
N LEU A 10 -22.97 32.55 -79.41
CA LEU A 10 -21.71 32.63 -78.65
C LEU A 10 -21.93 32.66 -77.13
N LEU A 11 -22.98 33.34 -76.65
CA LEU A 11 -23.31 33.38 -75.22
C LEU A 11 -23.89 32.06 -74.71
N LEU A 12 -24.70 31.36 -75.52
CA LEU A 12 -25.19 30.01 -75.21
C LEU A 12 -24.08 28.96 -75.18
N ALA A 13 -23.11 29.06 -76.11
CA ALA A 13 -21.94 28.18 -76.11
C ALA A 13 -21.02 28.41 -74.89
N LEU A 14 -20.87 29.66 -74.45
CA LEU A 14 -20.04 30.00 -73.28
C LEU A 14 -20.71 29.59 -71.95
N ALA A 15 -22.04 29.66 -71.87
CA ALA A 15 -22.80 29.16 -70.71
C ALA A 15 -22.75 27.62 -70.60
N ALA A 16 -22.79 26.90 -71.74
CA ALA A 16 -22.69 25.44 -71.77
C ALA A 16 -21.33 24.91 -71.30
N THR A 17 -20.25 25.69 -71.40
CA THR A 17 -18.92 25.30 -70.89
C THR A 17 -18.75 25.45 -69.38
N THR A 18 -19.68 26.14 -68.69
CA THR A 18 -19.64 26.30 -67.22
C THR A 18 -20.52 25.31 -66.46
N SER A 19 -21.34 24.52 -67.17
CA SER A 19 -22.22 23.52 -66.57
C SER A 19 -21.58 22.13 -66.62
N GLY A 20 -20.72 21.85 -65.65
CA GLY A 20 -20.60 20.51 -65.06
C GLY A 20 -19.89 19.42 -65.89
N CYS A 21 -18.57 19.51 -66.03
CA CYS A 21 -17.75 18.28 -66.07
C CYS A 21 -17.55 17.74 -64.65
N ALA A 22 -18.63 17.23 -64.04
CA ALA A 22 -18.49 16.27 -62.95
C ALA A 22 -18.08 14.94 -63.60
N THR A 23 -16.77 14.68 -63.63
CA THR A 23 -16.17 13.51 -64.26
C THR A 23 -16.71 12.21 -63.65
N PRO A 24 -17.08 11.18 -64.43
CA PRO A 24 -17.56 9.88 -63.93
C PRO A 24 -16.60 9.25 -62.91
N VAL A 25 -15.29 9.46 -63.09
CA VAL A 25 -14.23 9.02 -62.17
C VAL A 25 -14.40 9.56 -60.73
N ARG A 26 -14.94 10.77 -60.55
CA ARG A 26 -15.16 11.35 -59.21
C ARG A 26 -16.36 10.69 -58.50
N ILE A 27 -17.39 10.31 -59.26
CA ILE A 27 -18.57 9.61 -58.74
C ILE A 27 -18.18 8.20 -58.33
N GLU A 28 -17.45 7.46 -59.18
CA GLU A 28 -16.95 6.12 -58.86
C GLU A 28 -16.05 6.11 -57.61
N ARG A 29 -15.21 7.14 -57.43
CA ARG A 29 -14.39 7.28 -56.22
C ARG A 29 -15.22 7.51 -54.97
N LEU A 30 -16.26 8.36 -55.05
CA LEU A 30 -17.17 8.61 -53.93
C LEU A 30 -17.97 7.36 -53.57
N GLU A 31 -18.48 6.62 -54.56
CA GLU A 31 -19.19 5.37 -54.33
C GLU A 31 -18.29 4.31 -53.69
N ALA A 32 -17.03 4.22 -54.12
CA ALA A 32 -16.05 3.32 -53.50
C ALA A 32 -15.75 3.71 -52.05
N GLU A 33 -15.58 5.01 -51.76
CA GLU A 33 -15.34 5.51 -50.39
C GLU A 33 -16.56 5.28 -49.49
N LEU A 34 -17.77 5.41 -50.02
CA LEU A 34 -19.01 5.16 -49.27
C LEU A 34 -19.14 3.67 -48.92
N ARG A 35 -18.78 2.76 -49.84
CA ARG A 35 -18.72 1.31 -49.55
C ARG A 35 -17.68 1.00 -48.48
N ASP A 36 -16.49 1.60 -48.57
CA ASP A 36 -15.44 1.38 -47.57
C ASP A 36 -15.87 1.87 -46.19
N GLN A 37 -16.51 3.05 -46.09
CA GLN A 37 -17.07 3.55 -44.84
C GLN A 37 -18.18 2.65 -44.29
N GLN A 38 -19.05 2.12 -45.16
CA GLN A 38 -20.10 1.17 -44.75
C GLN A 38 -19.50 -0.12 -44.20
N ASP A 39 -18.45 -0.65 -44.84
CA ASP A 39 -17.74 -1.85 -44.40
C ASP A 39 -17.00 -1.61 -43.07
N GLN A 40 -16.40 -0.42 -42.90
CA GLN A 40 -15.79 -0.01 -41.63
C GLN A 40 -16.83 0.08 -40.52
N LEU A 41 -17.99 0.70 -40.76
CA LEU A 41 -19.07 0.79 -39.79
C LEU A 41 -19.60 -0.59 -39.40
N ALA A 42 -19.80 -1.47 -40.38
CA ALA A 42 -20.22 -2.85 -40.13
C ALA A 42 -19.19 -3.62 -39.28
N THR A 43 -17.90 -3.40 -39.54
CA THR A 43 -16.81 -4.02 -38.78
C THR A 43 -16.74 -3.51 -37.35
N GLN A 44 -16.84 -2.19 -37.16
CA GLN A 44 -16.86 -1.58 -35.82
C GLN A 44 -18.09 -2.02 -35.02
N ALA A 45 -19.26 -2.11 -35.64
CA ALA A 45 -20.48 -2.59 -35.00
C ALA A 45 -20.32 -4.01 -34.45
N ARG A 46 -19.73 -4.92 -35.24
CA ARG A 46 -19.44 -6.29 -34.79
C ARG A 46 -18.44 -6.32 -33.63
N ALA A 47 -17.41 -5.47 -33.67
CA ALA A 47 -16.42 -5.39 -32.59
C ALA A 47 -17.03 -4.88 -31.27
N LEU A 48 -17.93 -3.89 -31.35
CA LEU A 48 -18.66 -3.40 -30.18
C LEU A 48 -19.56 -4.49 -29.59
N GLU A 49 -20.27 -5.22 -30.43
CA GLU A 49 -21.11 -6.33 -29.99
C GLU A 49 -20.29 -7.43 -29.28
N SER A 50 -19.14 -7.81 -29.85
CA SER A 50 -18.27 -8.80 -29.21
C SER A 50 -17.74 -8.34 -27.85
N LEU A 51 -17.34 -7.07 -27.73
CA LEU A 51 -16.85 -6.51 -26.47
C LEU A 51 -17.97 -6.39 -25.43
N GLN A 52 -19.19 -6.07 -25.85
CA GLN A 52 -20.35 -6.02 -24.97
C GLN A 52 -20.66 -7.42 -24.41
N ASN A 53 -20.65 -8.44 -25.27
CA ASN A 53 -20.85 -9.82 -24.87
C ASN A 53 -19.77 -10.30 -23.88
N GLU A 54 -18.50 -9.96 -24.13
CA GLU A 54 -17.39 -10.27 -23.22
C GLU A 54 -17.57 -9.58 -21.86
N ARG A 55 -17.89 -8.28 -21.85
CA ARG A 55 -18.15 -7.53 -20.62
C ARG A 55 -19.30 -8.14 -19.84
N ASP A 56 -20.36 -8.54 -20.51
CA ASP A 56 -21.54 -9.09 -19.85
C ASP A 56 -21.26 -10.49 -19.29
N ALA A 57 -20.47 -11.32 -19.99
CA ALA A 57 -19.96 -12.58 -19.45
C ALA A 57 -19.09 -12.37 -18.19
N LEU A 58 -18.17 -11.41 -18.22
CA LEU A 58 -17.32 -11.08 -17.07
C LEU A 58 -18.15 -10.55 -15.89
N ARG A 59 -19.20 -9.75 -16.15
CA ARG A 59 -20.13 -9.29 -15.11
C ARG A 59 -20.88 -10.45 -14.47
N HIS A 60 -21.37 -11.39 -15.27
CA HIS A 60 -22.02 -12.60 -14.75
C HIS A 60 -21.06 -13.43 -13.89
N GLN A 61 -19.82 -13.62 -14.32
CA GLN A 61 -18.81 -14.33 -13.53
C GLN A 61 -18.52 -13.60 -12.19
N ARG A 62 -18.35 -12.28 -12.22
CA ARG A 62 -18.17 -11.45 -11.02
C ARG A 62 -19.35 -11.62 -10.07
N ASP A 63 -20.58 -11.54 -10.58
CA ASP A 63 -21.79 -11.61 -9.77
C ASP A 63 -21.97 -13.02 -9.16
N GLU A 64 -21.58 -14.07 -9.89
CA GLU A 64 -21.55 -15.44 -9.36
C GLU A 64 -20.52 -15.59 -8.24
N LEU A 65 -19.30 -15.05 -8.42
CA LEU A 65 -18.26 -15.03 -7.38
C LEU A 65 -18.74 -14.28 -6.13
N LEU A 66 -19.37 -13.12 -6.30
CA LEU A 66 -19.93 -12.35 -5.19
C LEU A 66 -21.04 -13.12 -4.48
N ARG A 67 -21.95 -13.79 -5.20
CA ARG A 67 -22.99 -14.63 -4.59
C ARG A 67 -22.39 -15.78 -3.78
N LYS A 68 -21.39 -16.47 -4.33
CA LYS A 68 -20.66 -17.53 -3.62
C LYS A 68 -19.98 -16.98 -2.36
N ALA A 69 -19.27 -15.86 -2.47
CA ALA A 69 -18.64 -15.19 -1.33
C ALA A 69 -19.67 -14.79 -0.25
N ASN A 70 -20.80 -14.22 -0.65
CA ASN A 70 -21.86 -13.78 0.26
C ASN A 70 -22.61 -14.95 0.92
N SER A 71 -22.59 -16.14 0.31
CA SER A 71 -23.12 -17.37 0.90
C SER A 71 -22.17 -18.01 1.92
N ILE A 72 -20.86 -17.75 1.80
CA ILE A 72 -19.82 -18.24 2.71
C ILE A 72 -19.60 -17.26 3.88
N VAL A 73 -19.68 -15.96 3.61
CA VAL A 73 -19.56 -14.88 4.58
C VAL A 73 -20.84 -14.06 4.48
N ARG A 74 -21.78 -14.25 5.41
CA ARG A 74 -22.95 -13.36 5.47
C ARG A 74 -22.44 -11.93 5.74
N PRO A 75 -23.02 -10.88 5.13
CA PRO A 75 -22.57 -9.51 5.35
C PRO A 75 -22.72 -9.09 6.82
N GLU A 76 -23.73 -9.62 7.51
CA GLU A 76 -23.92 -9.48 8.96
C GLU A 76 -22.82 -10.18 9.79
N GLN A 77 -22.13 -11.17 9.24
CA GLN A 77 -20.94 -11.78 9.85
C GLN A 77 -19.66 -11.04 9.48
N ALA A 78 -19.59 -10.43 8.29
CA ALA A 78 -18.45 -9.59 7.88
C ALA A 78 -18.30 -8.33 8.73
N ASP A 79 -19.41 -7.71 9.15
CA ASP A 79 -19.41 -6.59 10.11
C ASP A 79 -19.06 -7.03 11.54
N LEU A 80 -19.35 -8.29 11.90
CA LEU A 80 -18.94 -8.87 13.19
C LEU A 80 -17.47 -9.30 13.21
N LEU A 81 -16.81 -9.41 12.06
CA LEU A 81 -15.37 -9.56 11.96
C LEU A 81 -14.75 -8.18 12.19
N ALA A 82 -14.37 -7.90 13.43
CA ALA A 82 -13.49 -6.79 13.83
C ALA A 82 -12.53 -6.37 12.68
N ARG A 83 -12.91 -5.33 11.93
CA ARG A 83 -12.18 -4.95 10.73
C ARG A 83 -11.06 -4.00 11.12
N VAL A 84 -9.89 -4.58 11.38
CA VAL A 84 -8.66 -3.78 11.50
C VAL A 84 -8.33 -3.17 10.14
N GLU A 85 -8.07 -1.88 10.14
CA GLU A 85 -7.59 -1.13 8.97
C GLU A 85 -6.11 -0.78 9.10
N GLN A 86 -5.63 -0.60 10.34
CA GLN A 86 -4.26 -0.17 10.59
C GLN A 86 -3.69 -0.81 11.86
N LEU A 87 -2.38 -1.05 11.86
CA LEU A 87 -1.59 -1.29 13.08
C LEU A 87 -0.96 0.03 13.54
N ALA A 88 -1.08 0.34 14.82
CA ALA A 88 -0.42 1.50 15.42
C ALA A 88 0.43 1.08 16.61
N ILE A 89 1.57 1.75 16.79
CA ILE A 89 2.38 1.67 18.00
C ILE A 89 2.06 2.91 18.83
N ASN A 90 1.66 2.75 20.09
CA ASN A 90 1.37 3.89 20.95
C ASN A 90 2.70 4.46 21.50
N PRO A 91 3.13 5.68 21.09
CA PRO A 91 4.43 6.22 21.44
C PRO A 91 4.55 6.62 22.92
N TRP A 92 3.43 6.85 23.61
CA TRP A 92 3.43 7.24 25.03
C TRP A 92 3.59 6.05 25.97
N LEU A 93 3.23 4.85 25.50
CA LEU A 93 3.29 3.59 26.26
C LEU A 93 4.30 2.61 25.66
N THR A 94 5.19 3.11 24.79
CA THR A 94 6.25 2.33 24.17
C THR A 94 7.59 3.01 24.42
N GLY A 95 8.56 2.28 24.94
CA GLY A 95 9.87 2.80 25.30
C GLY A 95 10.63 1.85 26.19
N GLY A 96 11.87 2.22 26.52
CA GLY A 96 12.65 1.50 27.49
C GLY A 96 12.11 1.71 28.91
N ARG A 97 12.31 0.72 29.76
CA ARG A 97 11.90 0.73 31.16
C ARG A 97 13.00 0.13 32.03
N ASP A 98 13.46 0.94 32.97
CA ASP A 98 14.23 0.52 34.14
C ASP A 98 13.31 -0.25 35.11
N THR A 99 13.74 -1.47 35.47
CA THR A 99 13.02 -2.34 36.41
C THR A 99 13.78 -2.62 37.69
N ASP A 100 15.11 -2.49 37.67
CA ASP A 100 16.00 -2.85 38.77
C ASP A 100 16.57 -1.63 39.54
N ARG A 101 16.28 -0.41 39.07
CA ARG A 101 16.79 0.88 39.55
C ARG A 101 18.28 1.09 39.31
N GLN A 102 18.90 0.35 38.40
CA GLN A 102 20.26 0.61 37.95
C GLN A 102 20.25 1.57 36.75
N PRO A 103 21.39 2.23 36.47
CA PRO A 103 21.44 3.14 35.34
C PRO A 103 21.30 2.40 34.00
N GLY A 104 20.17 2.63 33.34
CA GLY A 104 19.83 2.04 32.04
C GLY A 104 18.43 1.45 32.06
N ASP A 105 17.85 1.25 30.90
CA ASP A 105 16.62 0.46 30.78
C ASP A 105 16.98 -1.02 30.70
N ASP A 106 16.17 -1.90 31.30
CA ASP A 106 16.38 -3.36 31.30
C ASP A 106 15.41 -4.10 30.38
N GLU A 107 14.27 -3.48 30.08
CA GLU A 107 13.26 -4.04 29.21
C GLU A 107 12.71 -3.00 28.24
N LEU A 108 12.26 -3.48 27.09
CA LEU A 108 11.41 -2.74 26.18
C LEU A 108 9.95 -2.99 26.53
N VAL A 109 9.19 -1.92 26.74
CA VAL A 109 7.73 -1.97 26.80
C VAL A 109 7.17 -1.56 25.44
N VAL A 110 6.24 -2.34 24.90
CA VAL A 110 5.60 -2.06 23.60
C VAL A 110 4.09 -2.14 23.73
N MET A 111 3.40 -1.09 23.31
CA MET A 111 1.94 -1.05 23.21
C MET A 111 1.52 -1.05 21.74
N ILE A 112 0.97 -2.17 21.29
CA ILE A 112 0.44 -2.36 19.93
C ILE A 112 -1.08 -2.17 19.93
N GLN A 113 -1.57 -1.38 19.00
CA GLN A 113 -2.99 -1.05 18.84
C GLN A 113 -3.41 -1.33 17.38
N PRO A 114 -3.97 -2.51 17.08
CA PRO A 114 -4.75 -2.68 15.86
C PRO A 114 -5.98 -1.78 15.96
N ARG A 115 -6.22 -0.96 14.94
CA ARG A 115 -7.30 0.03 14.90
C ARG A 115 -8.30 -0.29 13.80
N ASP A 116 -9.58 -0.09 14.09
CA ASP A 116 -10.64 -0.13 13.09
C ASP A 116 -10.70 1.17 12.27
N GLY A 117 -11.71 1.28 11.40
CA GLY A 117 -11.92 2.46 10.55
C GLY A 117 -12.28 3.74 11.31
N ASP A 118 -12.70 3.62 12.58
CA ASP A 118 -12.93 4.77 13.46
C ASP A 118 -11.65 5.15 14.24
N GLY A 119 -10.57 4.40 14.07
CA GLY A 119 -9.30 4.61 14.76
C GLY A 119 -9.25 4.05 16.18
N GLU A 120 -10.25 3.26 16.57
CA GLU A 120 -10.40 2.69 17.90
C GLU A 120 -9.61 1.38 18.05
N PRO A 121 -8.90 1.13 19.17
CA PRO A 121 -8.18 -0.12 19.36
C PRO A 121 -9.12 -1.32 19.48
N VAL A 122 -8.91 -2.33 18.63
CA VAL A 122 -9.74 -3.54 18.55
C VAL A 122 -8.94 -4.80 18.91
N LYS A 123 -9.56 -5.67 19.70
CA LYS A 123 -9.01 -6.97 20.06
C LYS A 123 -9.41 -8.01 19.01
N LEU A 124 -8.42 -8.60 18.35
CA LEU A 124 -8.63 -9.66 17.37
C LEU A 124 -7.52 -10.73 17.44
N PRO A 125 -7.79 -11.96 17.00
CA PRO A 125 -6.77 -13.00 16.91
C PRO A 125 -5.79 -12.72 15.76
N GLY A 126 -4.51 -13.01 15.99
CA GLY A 126 -3.44 -12.83 15.01
C GLY A 126 -2.07 -13.04 15.62
N THR A 127 -1.08 -13.31 14.78
CA THR A 127 0.33 -13.42 15.20
C THR A 127 1.01 -12.07 15.09
N LEU A 128 1.92 -11.78 16.03
CA LEU A 128 2.65 -10.53 16.07
C LEU A 128 4.16 -10.82 16.05
N GLN A 129 4.89 -10.17 15.14
CA GLN A 129 6.34 -10.08 15.19
C GLN A 129 6.73 -8.65 15.57
N ILE A 130 7.62 -8.53 16.54
CA ILE A 130 8.25 -7.26 16.92
C ILE A 130 9.73 -7.38 16.63
N ARG A 131 10.29 -6.43 15.89
CA ARG A 131 11.73 -6.31 15.63
C ARG A 131 12.23 -4.97 16.10
N LEU A 132 13.35 -4.99 16.82
CA LEU A 132 14.03 -3.79 17.26
C LEU A 132 15.39 -3.68 16.59
N THR A 133 15.67 -2.51 16.04
CA THR A 133 16.92 -2.22 15.36
C THR A 133 17.54 -0.90 15.84
N ASP A 134 18.86 -0.87 15.88
CA ASP A 134 19.65 0.34 16.10
C ASP A 134 20.10 0.89 14.74
N PRO A 135 19.47 1.95 14.22
CA PRO A 135 19.80 2.51 12.92
C PRO A 135 21.20 3.13 12.86
N ALA A 136 21.79 3.49 14.01
CA ALA A 136 23.13 4.06 14.09
C ALA A 136 24.23 2.99 14.18
N ALA A 137 23.88 1.73 14.44
CA ALA A 137 24.82 0.64 14.50
C ALA A 137 25.23 0.10 13.10
N PRO A 138 26.44 -0.49 12.98
CA PRO A 138 26.86 -1.26 11.82
C PRO A 138 25.87 -2.37 11.45
N ALA A 139 25.87 -2.82 10.19
CA ALA A 139 24.91 -3.81 9.70
C ALA A 139 24.88 -5.09 10.54
N ASP A 140 26.04 -5.57 10.99
CA ASP A 140 26.19 -6.83 11.73
C ASP A 140 25.66 -6.77 13.17
N SER A 141 25.51 -5.56 13.74
CA SER A 141 25.00 -5.33 15.11
C SER A 141 23.74 -4.47 15.14
N ARG A 142 23.13 -4.22 13.97
CA ARG A 142 21.93 -3.39 13.83
C ARG A 142 20.70 -4.01 14.49
N GLN A 143 20.57 -5.33 14.51
CA GLN A 143 19.42 -5.99 15.09
C GLN A 143 19.64 -6.25 16.58
N LEU A 144 18.80 -5.63 17.42
CA LEU A 144 18.90 -5.78 18.88
C LEU A 144 18.00 -6.90 19.42
N GLY A 145 16.93 -7.22 18.71
CA GLY A 145 16.04 -8.31 19.09
C GLY A 145 14.91 -8.55 18.11
N THR A 146 14.39 -9.77 18.12
CA THR A 146 13.15 -10.15 17.44
C THR A 146 12.33 -11.03 18.35
N TRP A 147 11.05 -10.71 18.49
CA TRP A 147 10.10 -11.45 19.32
C TRP A 147 8.89 -11.82 18.48
N ASP A 148 8.52 -13.10 18.51
CA ASP A 148 7.37 -13.64 17.81
C ASP A 148 6.32 -14.10 18.83
N PHE A 149 5.06 -13.73 18.59
CA PHE A 149 3.93 -14.03 19.46
C PHE A 149 2.83 -14.74 18.69
N THR A 150 2.32 -15.82 19.28
CA THR A 150 1.15 -16.52 18.77
C THR A 150 -0.13 -15.72 19.02
N SER A 151 -1.24 -16.11 18.38
CA SER A 151 -2.53 -15.49 18.68
C SER A 151 -2.96 -15.68 20.13
N GLU A 152 -2.56 -16.77 20.78
CA GLU A 152 -2.86 -17.01 22.18
C GLU A 152 -2.04 -16.06 23.08
N ASP A 153 -0.76 -15.85 22.74
CA ASP A 153 0.12 -14.92 23.42
C ASP A 153 -0.39 -13.49 23.39
N CYS A 154 -0.82 -13.01 22.22
CA CYS A 154 -1.41 -11.70 22.05
C CYS A 154 -2.69 -11.57 22.89
N ARG A 155 -3.58 -12.58 22.85
CA ARG A 155 -4.84 -12.56 23.59
C ARG A 155 -4.65 -12.39 25.10
N LYS A 156 -3.63 -13.06 25.67
CA LYS A 156 -3.26 -12.98 27.11
C LYS A 156 -2.70 -11.61 27.50
N ARG A 157 -2.17 -10.86 26.54
CA ARG A 157 -1.50 -9.56 26.73
C ARG A 157 -2.39 -8.36 26.36
N TRP A 158 -3.66 -8.60 26.07
CA TRP A 158 -4.62 -7.53 25.83
C TRP A 158 -4.90 -6.76 27.12
N LEU A 159 -4.53 -5.48 27.13
CA LEU A 159 -4.88 -4.51 28.14
C LEU A 159 -6.14 -3.76 27.68
N ALA A 160 -7.17 -3.74 28.52
CA ALA A 160 -8.31 -2.84 28.39
C ALA A 160 -8.52 -2.12 29.72
N SER A 161 -7.97 -0.91 29.80
CA SER A 161 -8.11 -0.02 30.96
C SER A 161 -8.77 1.29 30.55
N MET A 162 -9.14 2.12 31.53
CA MET A 162 -9.67 3.47 31.27
C MET A 162 -8.66 4.34 30.49
N LEU A 163 -7.35 4.13 30.71
CA LEU A 163 -6.29 4.96 30.14
C LEU A 163 -5.89 4.53 28.72
N SER A 164 -5.94 3.23 28.43
CA SER A 164 -5.53 2.69 27.14
C SER A 164 -6.07 1.29 26.88
N ARG A 165 -6.27 0.99 25.60
CA ARG A 165 -6.63 -0.32 25.05
C ARG A 165 -5.57 -0.75 24.02
N GLY A 166 -5.14 -2.00 24.06
CA GLY A 166 -4.14 -2.54 23.14
C GLY A 166 -3.43 -3.79 23.69
N PHE A 167 -2.52 -4.35 22.90
CA PHE A 167 -1.65 -5.43 23.34
C PHE A 167 -0.37 -4.85 23.98
N LEU A 168 -0.15 -5.16 25.25
CA LEU A 168 1.00 -4.68 26.02
C LEU A 168 2.05 -5.79 26.17
N PHE A 169 3.25 -5.55 25.66
CA PHE A 169 4.37 -6.47 25.73
C PHE A 169 5.47 -5.88 26.61
N LYS A 170 6.05 -6.73 27.45
CA LYS A 170 7.27 -6.46 28.21
C LYS A 170 8.34 -7.41 27.70
N LEU A 171 9.42 -6.86 27.17
CA LEU A 171 10.38 -7.55 26.35
C LEU A 171 11.77 -7.30 26.93
N PRO A 172 12.31 -8.22 27.75
CA PRO A 172 13.69 -8.13 28.19
C PRO A 172 14.65 -8.03 26.99
N TRP A 173 15.72 -7.24 27.13
CA TRP A 173 16.69 -7.10 26.05
C TRP A 173 17.32 -8.44 25.67
N GLN A 174 17.30 -8.77 24.38
CA GLN A 174 18.14 -9.86 23.85
C GLN A 174 19.57 -9.37 23.66
N THR A 175 19.71 -8.21 23.02
CA THR A 175 20.97 -7.44 22.96
C THR A 175 20.71 -6.03 23.52
N PRO A 176 21.41 -5.61 24.58
CA PRO A 176 21.26 -4.27 25.15
C PRO A 176 21.60 -3.19 24.11
N PRO A 177 20.83 -2.10 24.06
CA PRO A 177 21.07 -1.01 23.12
C PRO A 177 22.33 -0.22 23.50
N THR A 178 23.04 0.29 22.50
CA THR A 178 24.18 1.20 22.70
C THR A 178 23.79 2.65 22.43
N HIS A 179 22.84 2.89 21.51
CA HIS A 179 22.31 4.20 21.21
C HIS A 179 20.92 4.43 21.81
N LYS A 180 20.58 5.70 22.06
CA LYS A 180 19.32 6.12 22.68
C LYS A 180 18.11 6.04 21.75
N ARG A 181 18.32 6.05 20.43
CA ARG A 181 17.23 6.11 19.44
C ARG A 181 17.22 4.83 18.64
N LEU A 182 16.13 4.07 18.78
CA LEU A 182 15.97 2.78 18.15
C LEU A 182 14.75 2.80 17.23
N LEU A 183 14.76 1.96 16.21
CA LEU A 183 13.64 1.75 15.31
C LEU A 183 12.94 0.43 15.68
N LEU A 184 11.68 0.55 16.06
CA LEU A 184 10.78 -0.55 16.34
C LEU A 184 9.91 -0.79 15.11
N HIS A 185 9.91 -2.03 14.63
CA HIS A 185 9.02 -2.50 13.57
C HIS A 185 8.10 -3.58 14.14
N ALA A 186 6.80 -3.43 13.96
CA ALA A 186 5.80 -4.40 14.36
C ALA A 186 5.04 -4.88 13.13
N ARG A 187 4.87 -6.19 13.02
CA ARG A 187 4.07 -6.85 11.99
C ARG A 187 3.00 -7.70 12.63
N PHE A 188 1.76 -7.50 12.23
CA PHE A 188 0.61 -8.23 12.71
C PHE A 188 -0.09 -8.96 11.55
N ASP A 189 -0.16 -10.28 11.64
CA ASP A 189 -0.85 -11.14 10.68
C ASP A 189 -2.15 -11.65 11.33
N THR A 190 -3.26 -11.29 10.71
CA THR A 190 -4.61 -11.67 11.15
C THR A 190 -4.99 -13.08 10.68
N THR A 191 -5.95 -13.72 11.34
CA THR A 191 -6.38 -15.09 10.98
C THR A 191 -7.07 -15.19 9.63
N ASP A 192 -7.58 -14.08 9.10
CA ASP A 192 -8.15 -13.97 7.75
C ASP A 192 -7.08 -13.64 6.68
N GLY A 193 -5.79 -13.67 7.05
CA GLY A 193 -4.67 -13.58 6.12
C GLY A 193 -4.23 -12.16 5.75
N ARG A 194 -4.81 -11.13 6.37
CA ARG A 194 -4.34 -9.74 6.20
C ARG A 194 -3.11 -9.47 7.06
N ARG A 195 -2.19 -8.69 6.53
CA ARG A 195 -0.96 -8.24 7.20
C ARG A 195 -0.97 -6.73 7.38
N PHE A 196 -0.55 -6.29 8.56
CA PHE A 196 -0.39 -4.88 8.90
C PHE A 196 0.99 -4.67 9.50
N ASP A 197 1.66 -3.59 9.12
CA ASP A 197 2.96 -3.22 9.63
C ASP A 197 2.90 -1.81 10.23
N ALA A 198 3.70 -1.57 11.26
CA ALA A 198 3.84 -0.27 11.91
C ALA A 198 5.28 -0.05 12.37
N ASP A 199 5.76 1.18 12.21
CA ASP A 199 7.09 1.59 12.63
C ASP A 199 7.02 2.71 13.65
N ALA A 200 7.94 2.71 14.61
CA ALA A 200 8.10 3.79 15.56
C ALA A 200 9.57 3.99 15.92
N LEU A 201 10.01 5.25 15.95
CA LEU A 201 11.25 5.63 16.61
C LEU A 201 11.00 5.76 18.10
N ILE A 202 11.75 5.02 18.91
CA ILE A 202 11.60 4.99 20.36
C ILE A 202 12.87 5.53 21.01
N GLN A 203 12.71 6.05 22.23
CA GLN A 203 13.84 6.47 23.06
C GLN A 203 14.04 5.48 24.20
N VAL A 204 15.30 5.19 24.48
CA VAL A 204 15.75 4.32 25.57
C VAL A 204 16.97 4.93 26.25
N ALA A 205 17.24 4.52 27.48
CA ALA A 205 18.49 4.72 28.19
C ALA A 205 19.37 3.46 28.02
N PRO A 206 20.47 3.53 27.23
CA PRO A 206 21.47 2.48 27.21
C PRO A 206 22.02 2.20 28.62
N PRO A 207 22.41 0.95 28.92
CA PRO A 207 23.15 0.68 30.14
C PRO A 207 24.41 1.55 30.16
N SER A 208 24.69 2.18 31.30
CA SER A 208 25.90 2.98 31.44
C SER A 208 27.14 2.10 31.21
N ASP A 209 28.06 2.59 30.36
CA ASP A 209 29.38 2.00 30.19
C ASP A 209 29.99 1.77 31.59
N PRO A 210 30.46 0.57 31.95
CA PRO A 210 31.15 0.40 33.22
C PRO A 210 32.31 1.41 33.28
N PRO A 211 32.58 2.05 34.43
CA PRO A 211 33.67 3.01 34.52
C PRO A 211 34.93 2.33 34.00
N ARG A 212 35.49 2.86 32.90
CA ARG A 212 36.83 2.51 32.43
C ARG A 212 37.74 2.69 33.64
N GLY A 213 38.14 1.58 34.26
CA GLY A 213 39.02 1.60 35.41
C GLY A 213 40.25 2.45 35.08
N PRO A 214 40.82 3.18 36.05
CA PRO A 214 41.92 4.08 35.79
C PRO A 214 43.03 3.33 35.07
N VAL A 215 43.44 3.88 33.93
CA VAL A 215 44.67 3.47 33.22
C VAL A 215 45.78 3.55 34.26
N GLN A 216 46.24 2.40 34.74
CA GLN A 216 47.46 2.32 35.53
C GLN A 216 48.60 2.69 34.59
N THR A 217 48.93 3.98 34.54
CA THR A 217 50.22 4.43 34.00
C THR A 217 51.28 3.75 34.85
N ALA A 218 52.00 2.85 34.19
CA ALA A 218 53.10 2.09 34.74
C ALA A 218 54.03 3.01 35.53
N LYS A 219 54.32 2.60 36.76
CA LYS A 219 55.32 3.20 37.61
C LYS A 219 56.67 2.92 36.97
N GLU A 220 57.22 3.92 36.28
CA GLU A 220 58.58 3.85 35.74
C GLU A 220 59.55 3.90 36.91
N SER A 221 60.10 2.72 37.22
CA SER A 221 61.23 2.53 38.09
C SER A 221 62.46 3.20 37.47
N SER A 222 62.93 4.29 38.06
CA SER A 222 64.30 4.75 37.87
C SER A 222 64.95 4.86 39.24
N ASP A 223 65.60 3.76 39.61
CA ASP A 223 66.68 3.70 40.58
C ASP A 223 67.98 4.14 39.86
N GLY A 224 68.86 4.85 40.56
CA GLY A 224 70.24 5.05 40.15
C GLY A 224 70.72 6.51 40.08
N GLY A 225 71.54 6.90 41.08
CA GLY A 225 72.49 8.02 40.98
C GLY A 225 72.65 8.85 42.24
#